data_AF-A0A1E3GP99-F1
#
_entry.id   AF-A0A1E3GP99-F1
#
_cell.length_a   1.000
_cell.length_b   1.000
_cell.length_c   1.000
_cell.angle_alpha   90.00
_cell.angle_beta   90.00
_cell.angle_gamma   90.00
#
_symmetry.space_group_name_H-M   'P 1'
#
loop_
_entity.id
_entity.type
_entity.pdbx_description
1 polymer ?
#
loop_
_entity_poly.entity_id
_entity_poly.type
_entity_poly.pdbx_seq_one_letter_code
_entity_poly.pdbx_strand_id
1 'polypeptide(L)'
;MKTDDINSSTPNWASILGVVAIVLGVFLTAMHGTETMKQLVIPANMPVSGEMPEADCPLDELEEEGISLAECEFLVDHVKGIALSSPDWFPSTMMTLSLIGMLLAFASVIVGGAMVNFTSWSTTSAIVIFAGLALVDLLQFAVVVNSGPVLRDIYLWSVLLWFLLHLMLLVGAIAGRDHQTAQH
;
A
#
# COMPACT_ATOMS: atom_id res chain seq x y z
N MET A 1 -28.39 36.92 -23.23
CA MET A 1 -28.23 35.69 -22.44
C MET A 1 -27.63 34.67 -23.39
N LYS A 2 -26.32 34.46 -23.30
CA LYS A 2 -25.55 33.63 -24.22
C LYS A 2 -25.36 32.28 -23.56
N THR A 3 -26.15 31.30 -24.00
CA THR A 3 -25.97 29.88 -23.68
C THR A 3 -24.95 29.33 -24.67
N ASP A 4 -23.68 29.36 -24.29
CA ASP A 4 -22.60 28.68 -25.00
C ASP A 4 -22.03 27.60 -24.06
N ASP A 5 -22.48 26.37 -24.29
CA ASP A 5 -21.80 25.09 -24.12
C ASP A 5 -20.88 24.89 -22.89
N ILE A 6 -21.48 24.61 -21.73
CA ILE A 6 -20.80 23.85 -20.68
C ILE A 6 -20.85 22.37 -21.08
N ASN A 7 -20.05 21.99 -22.07
CA ASN A 7 -19.71 20.60 -22.31
C ASN A 7 -18.24 20.52 -22.71
N SER A 8 -17.35 21.02 -21.85
CA SER A 8 -16.00 20.49 -21.79
C SER A 8 -16.09 19.08 -21.19
N SER A 9 -16.51 18.11 -22.00
CA SER A 9 -16.59 16.71 -21.57
C SER A 9 -15.22 16.31 -21.04
N THR A 10 -15.14 15.96 -19.77
CA THR A 10 -13.91 15.44 -19.17
C THR A 10 -13.40 14.27 -20.02
N PRO A 11 -12.09 14.20 -20.34
CA PRO A 11 -11.56 13.08 -21.12
C PRO A 11 -11.88 11.76 -20.42
N ASN A 12 -12.54 10.84 -21.12
CA ASN A 12 -12.95 9.55 -20.54
C ASN A 12 -11.78 8.80 -19.90
N TRP A 13 -10.58 8.88 -20.51
CA TRP A 13 -9.37 8.25 -19.97
C TRP A 13 -9.00 8.79 -18.58
N ALA A 14 -9.14 10.10 -18.35
CA ALA A 14 -8.77 10.74 -17.11
C ALA A 14 -9.79 10.42 -16.01
N SER A 15 -11.08 10.37 -16.37
CA SER A 15 -12.14 9.96 -15.45
C SER A 15 -11.97 8.51 -15.01
N ILE A 16 -11.76 7.59 -15.96
CA ILE A 16 -11.53 6.17 -15.66
C ILE A 16 -10.29 5.99 -14.79
N LEU A 17 -9.17 6.61 -15.18
CA LEU A 17 -7.92 6.50 -14.43
C LEU A 17 -8.06 7.10 -13.02
N GLY A 18 -8.80 8.21 -12.88
CA GLY A 18 -9.11 8.83 -11.59
C GLY A 18 -9.94 7.93 -10.66
N VAL A 19 -10.97 7.26 -11.19
CA VAL A 19 -11.77 6.30 -10.41
C VAL A 19 -10.91 5.12 -9.95
N VAL A 20 -10.10 4.55 -10.84
CA VAL A 20 -9.18 3.45 -10.49
C VAL A 20 -8.19 3.91 -9.42
N ALA A 21 -7.63 5.11 -9.54
CA ALA A 21 -6.71 5.67 -8.55
C ALA A 21 -7.36 5.84 -7.17
N ILE A 22 -8.63 6.26 -7.10
CA ILE A 22 -9.39 6.35 -5.85
C ILE A 22 -9.54 4.97 -5.20
N VAL A 23 -10.04 3.99 -5.96
CA VAL A 23 -10.33 2.65 -5.41
C VAL A 23 -9.05 1.98 -4.93
N LEU A 24 -8.01 1.96 -5.78
CA LEU A 24 -6.73 1.37 -5.43
C LEU A 24 -6.02 2.16 -4.33
N GLY A 25 -6.11 3.49 -4.33
CA GLY A 25 -5.55 4.35 -3.29
C GLY A 25 -6.14 4.06 -1.91
N VAL A 26 -7.47 3.95 -1.79
CA VAL A 26 -8.13 3.58 -0.52
C VAL A 26 -7.66 2.21 -0.03
N PHE A 27 -7.64 1.22 -0.92
CA PHE A 27 -7.23 -0.14 -0.56
C PHE A 27 -5.75 -0.17 -0.12
N LEU A 28 -4.88 0.50 -0.86
CA LEU A 28 -3.45 0.55 -0.56
C LEU A 28 -3.16 1.35 0.73
N THR A 29 -3.91 2.42 1.01
CA THR A 29 -3.82 3.14 2.30
C THR A 29 -4.13 2.20 3.46
N ALA A 30 -5.18 1.38 3.36
CA ALA A 30 -5.53 0.42 4.41
C ALA A 30 -4.44 -0.65 4.59
N MET A 31 -3.91 -1.18 3.49
CA MET A 31 -2.84 -2.18 3.55
C MET A 31 -1.54 -1.62 4.15
N HIS A 32 -1.07 -0.47 3.67
CA HIS A 32 0.13 0.16 4.24
C HIS A 32 -0.08 0.61 5.69
N GLY A 33 -1.28 1.09 6.04
CA GLY A 33 -1.62 1.40 7.42
C GLY A 33 -1.56 0.17 8.33
N THR A 34 -2.06 -0.97 7.84
CA THR A 34 -1.96 -2.26 8.55
C THR A 34 -0.52 -2.71 8.71
N GLU A 35 0.29 -2.59 7.65
CA GLU A 35 1.72 -2.93 7.70
C GLU A 35 2.48 -2.00 8.66
N THR A 36 2.23 -0.69 8.63
CA THR A 36 2.82 0.24 9.60
C THR A 36 2.43 -0.12 11.03
N MET A 37 1.16 -0.48 11.29
CA MET A 37 0.72 -0.92 12.60
C MET A 37 1.42 -2.22 13.03
N LYS A 38 1.54 -3.19 12.12
CA LYS A 38 2.24 -4.45 12.36
C LYS A 38 3.69 -4.20 12.79
N GLN A 39 4.41 -3.34 12.06
CA GLN A 39 5.81 -3.03 12.36
C GLN A 39 6.00 -2.12 13.59
N LEU A 40 4.94 -1.44 14.05
CA LEU A 40 4.93 -0.70 15.30
C LEU A 40 4.68 -1.59 16.52
N VAL A 41 3.69 -2.48 16.43
CA VAL A 41 3.18 -3.25 17.57
C VAL A 41 4.05 -4.47 17.85
N ILE A 42 4.44 -5.24 16.83
CA ILE A 42 5.16 -6.51 17.05
C ILE A 42 6.51 -6.28 17.72
N PRO A 43 7.42 -5.42 17.19
CA PRO A 43 8.73 -5.23 17.81
C PRO A 43 8.64 -4.61 19.22
N ALA A 44 7.63 -3.77 19.48
CA ALA A 44 7.44 -3.13 20.78
C ALA A 44 6.99 -4.11 21.88
N ASN A 45 6.39 -5.24 21.50
CA ASN A 45 5.91 -6.27 22.44
C ASN A 45 6.80 -7.53 22.43
N MET A 46 7.93 -7.49 21.72
CA MET A 46 8.91 -8.58 21.74
C MET A 46 9.77 -8.51 23.01
N PRO A 47 10.06 -9.66 23.65
CA PRO A 47 10.95 -9.69 24.82
C PRO A 47 12.37 -9.29 24.41
N VAL A 48 13.02 -8.48 25.27
CA VAL A 48 14.40 -8.00 25.04
C VAL A 48 15.41 -9.15 24.95
N SER A 49 15.12 -10.30 25.57
CA SER A 49 15.93 -11.51 25.48
C SER A 49 15.96 -12.12 24.08
N GLY A 50 14.98 -11.79 23.21
CA GLY A 50 14.76 -12.46 21.92
C GLY A 50 14.17 -13.89 22.07
N GLU A 51 14.00 -14.37 23.30
CA GLU A 51 13.36 -15.65 23.59
C GLU A 51 11.86 -15.41 23.75
N MET A 52 11.10 -15.82 22.73
CA MET A 52 9.64 -15.73 22.76
C MET A 52 9.09 -16.76 23.76
N PRO A 53 8.31 -16.34 24.78
CA PRO A 53 7.69 -17.28 25.73
C PRO A 53 6.73 -18.22 25.01
N GLU A 54 6.37 -19.36 25.61
CA GLU A 54 5.32 -20.23 25.07
C GLU A 54 4.00 -19.48 24.86
N ALA A 55 3.13 -20.01 23.99
CA ALA A 55 1.84 -19.37 23.77
C ALA A 55 1.04 -19.38 25.07
N ASP A 56 0.76 -18.19 25.61
CA ASP A 56 -0.16 -18.01 26.72
C ASP A 56 -1.54 -17.76 26.10
N CYS A 57 -2.45 -18.74 26.21
CA CYS A 57 -3.79 -18.72 25.62
C CYS A 57 -4.85 -18.86 26.74
N PRO A 58 -5.13 -17.78 27.50
CA PRO A 58 -6.08 -17.81 28.61
C PRO A 58 -7.49 -18.13 28.12
N LEU A 59 -8.19 -19.06 28.80
CA LEU A 59 -9.52 -19.53 28.35
C LEU A 59 -10.58 -18.42 28.31
N ASP A 60 -10.44 -17.39 29.15
CA ASP A 60 -11.31 -16.21 29.18
C ASP A 60 -11.10 -15.31 27.95
N GLU A 61 -9.87 -15.12 27.48
CA GLU A 61 -9.58 -14.39 26.24
C GLU A 61 -10.06 -15.17 25.01
N LEU A 62 -9.93 -16.50 25.01
CA LEU A 62 -10.44 -17.34 23.92
C LEU A 62 -11.97 -17.22 23.76
N GLU A 63 -12.70 -17.17 24.88
CA GLU A 63 -14.15 -16.96 24.87
C GLU A 63 -14.53 -15.54 24.41
N GLU A 64 -13.77 -14.52 24.82
CA GLU A 64 -14.00 -13.11 24.41
C GLU A 64 -13.71 -12.89 22.92
N GLU A 65 -12.61 -13.44 22.41
CA GLU A 65 -12.20 -13.31 21.00
C GLU A 65 -12.94 -14.30 20.07
N GLY A 66 -13.60 -15.31 20.64
CA GLY A 66 -14.35 -16.33 19.90
C GLY A 66 -13.46 -17.28 19.10
N ILE A 67 -12.23 -17.51 19.55
CA ILE A 67 -11.23 -18.38 18.88
C ILE A 67 -11.02 -19.68 19.65
N SER A 68 -10.61 -20.74 18.95
CA SER A 68 -10.25 -22.00 19.61
C SER A 68 -8.84 -21.97 20.19
N LEU A 69 -8.54 -22.84 21.16
CA LEU A 69 -7.19 -22.99 21.72
C LEU A 69 -6.15 -23.28 20.62
N ALA A 70 -6.47 -24.22 19.71
CA ALA A 70 -5.58 -24.57 18.61
C ALA A 70 -5.34 -23.39 17.64
N GLU A 71 -6.32 -22.52 17.47
CA GLU A 71 -6.20 -21.31 16.65
C GLU A 71 -5.33 -20.26 17.34
N CYS A 72 -5.48 -20.06 18.65
CA CYS A 72 -4.58 -19.20 19.43
C CYS A 72 -3.12 -19.68 19.34
N GLU A 73 -2.87 -20.96 19.60
CA GLU A 73 -1.54 -21.55 19.52
C GLU A 73 -0.92 -21.36 18.12
N PHE A 74 -1.71 -21.58 17.06
CA PHE A 74 -1.28 -21.34 15.69
C PHE A 74 -0.95 -19.87 15.41
N LEU A 75 -1.80 -18.93 15.83
CA LEU A 75 -1.58 -17.49 15.61
C LEU A 75 -0.33 -17.00 16.32
N VAL A 76 -0.12 -17.43 17.57
CA VAL A 76 1.08 -17.09 18.33
C VAL A 76 2.33 -17.68 17.68
N ASP A 77 2.30 -18.95 17.28
CA ASP A 77 3.43 -19.59 16.60
C ASP A 77 3.73 -18.93 15.24
N HIS A 78 2.69 -18.53 14.51
CA HIS A 78 2.82 -17.79 13.26
C HIS A 78 3.52 -16.44 13.46
N VAL A 79 3.08 -15.65 14.45
CA VAL A 79 3.71 -14.35 14.77
C VAL A 79 5.15 -14.54 15.23
N LYS A 80 5.42 -15.55 16.07
CA LYS A 80 6.79 -15.91 16.49
C LYS A 80 7.67 -16.27 15.29
N GLY A 81 7.16 -17.09 14.38
CA GLY A 81 7.86 -17.50 13.17
C GLY A 81 8.25 -16.30 12.30
N ILE A 82 7.34 -15.33 12.13
CA ILE A 82 7.64 -14.08 11.41
C ILE A 82 8.69 -13.26 12.16
N ALA A 83 8.53 -13.09 13.47
CA ALA A 83 9.41 -12.24 14.26
C ALA A 83 10.84 -12.77 14.34
N LEU A 84 11.00 -14.07 14.58
CA LEU A 84 12.32 -14.74 14.64
C LEU A 84 13.01 -14.83 13.28
N SER A 85 12.25 -14.81 12.17
CA SER A 85 12.82 -14.83 10.82
C SER A 85 13.11 -13.44 10.24
N SER A 86 12.75 -12.39 10.97
CA SER A 86 12.94 -11.01 10.53
C SER A 86 14.32 -10.47 10.94
N PRO A 87 15.16 -10.01 10.00
CA PRO A 87 16.39 -9.29 10.34
C PRO A 87 16.08 -7.99 11.10
N ASP A 88 16.96 -7.57 12.02
CA ASP A 88 16.76 -6.39 12.89
C ASP A 88 16.46 -5.07 12.13
N TRP A 89 16.98 -4.93 10.91
CA TRP A 89 16.78 -3.74 10.07
C TRP A 89 15.44 -3.76 9.30
N PHE A 90 14.80 -4.93 9.16
CA PHE A 90 13.63 -5.10 8.32
C PHE A 90 12.41 -4.34 8.87
N PRO A 91 12.03 -4.46 10.16
CA PRO A 91 10.85 -3.79 10.69
C PRO A 91 10.89 -2.26 10.54
N SER A 92 12.01 -1.63 10.90
CA SER A 92 12.15 -0.17 10.80
C SER A 92 12.14 0.34 9.35
N THR A 93 12.75 -0.43 8.44
CA THR A 93 12.77 -0.11 7.01
C THR A 93 11.37 -0.26 6.40
N MET A 94 10.69 -1.40 6.64
CA MET A 94 9.34 -1.65 6.14
C MET A 94 8.32 -0.68 6.73
N MET A 95 8.45 -0.32 8.01
CA MET A 95 7.60 0.68 8.64
C MET A 95 7.73 2.04 7.94
N THR A 96 8.97 2.48 7.68
CA THR A 96 9.24 3.76 7.02
C THR A 96 8.67 3.78 5.61
N LEU A 97 8.94 2.74 4.81
CA LEU A 97 8.43 2.64 3.44
C LEU A 97 6.90 2.54 3.41
N SER A 98 6.30 1.80 4.34
CA SER A 98 4.83 1.68 4.42
C SER A 98 4.19 2.99 4.87
N LEU A 99 4.81 3.76 5.77
CA LEU A 99 4.32 5.08 6.13
C LEU A 99 4.34 6.03 4.92
N ILE A 100 5.44 6.06 4.16
CA ILE A 100 5.54 6.86 2.93
C ILE A 100 4.50 6.39 1.90
N GLY A 101 4.39 5.09 1.67
CA GLY A 101 3.42 4.48 0.76
C GLY A 101 1.99 4.81 1.16
N MET A 102 1.65 4.76 2.45
CA MET A 102 0.33 5.12 2.98
C MET A 102 -0.03 6.57 2.65
N LEU A 103 0.90 7.50 2.87
CA LEU A 103 0.69 8.92 2.58
C LEU A 103 0.53 9.18 1.08
N LEU A 104 1.34 8.53 0.25
CA LEU A 104 1.22 8.64 -1.22
C LEU A 104 -0.06 8.01 -1.74
N ALA A 105 -0.48 6.87 -1.18
CA ALA A 105 -1.75 6.21 -1.52
C ALA A 105 -2.94 7.08 -1.14
N PHE A 106 -2.89 7.74 0.02
CA PHE A 106 -3.93 8.69 0.40
C PHE A 106 -3.95 9.92 -0.53
N ALA A 107 -2.77 10.43 -0.91
CA ALA A 107 -2.66 11.51 -1.88
C ALA A 107 -3.20 11.10 -3.27
N SER A 108 -3.05 9.84 -3.67
CA SER A 108 -3.58 9.32 -4.94
C SER A 108 -5.11 9.35 -4.99
N VAL A 109 -5.80 9.19 -3.85
CA VAL A 109 -7.25 9.36 -3.75
C VAL A 109 -7.67 10.80 -4.07
N ILE A 110 -6.96 11.78 -3.51
CA ILE A 110 -7.22 13.21 -3.75
C ILE A 110 -6.98 13.55 -5.23
N VAL A 111 -5.85 13.10 -5.77
CA VAL A 111 -5.50 13.31 -7.18
C VAL A 111 -6.49 12.61 -8.10
N GLY A 112 -6.93 11.39 -7.77
CA GLY A 112 -7.93 10.66 -8.54
C GLY A 112 -9.26 11.42 -8.60
N GLY A 113 -9.71 12.00 -7.48
CA GLY A 113 -10.88 12.89 -7.46
C GLY A 113 -10.72 14.13 -8.35
N ALA A 114 -9.52 14.73 -8.35
CA ALA A 114 -9.20 15.84 -9.23
C ALA A 114 -9.17 15.43 -10.73
N MET A 115 -8.73 14.21 -11.03
CA MET A 115 -8.72 13.65 -12.40
C MET A 115 -10.13 13.35 -12.91
N VAL A 116 -11.05 12.90 -12.05
CA VAL A 116 -12.46 12.70 -12.41
C VAL A 116 -13.10 13.99 -12.92
N ASN A 117 -12.76 15.12 -12.29
CA ASN A 117 -13.19 16.45 -12.70
C ASN A 117 -12.24 17.13 -13.72
N PHE A 118 -11.20 16.42 -14.13
CA PHE A 118 -10.15 16.85 -15.06
C PHE A 118 -9.60 18.26 -14.78
N THR A 119 -9.12 18.51 -13.56
CA THR A 119 -8.49 19.80 -13.23
C THR A 119 -7.12 19.96 -13.91
N SER A 120 -6.71 21.21 -14.17
CA SER A 120 -5.50 21.52 -14.95
C SER A 120 -4.18 20.96 -14.37
N TRP A 121 -4.13 20.72 -13.07
CA TRP A 121 -2.95 20.17 -12.38
C TRP A 121 -3.03 18.65 -12.17
N SER A 122 -4.21 18.04 -12.32
CA SER A 122 -4.48 16.66 -11.92
C SER A 122 -3.56 15.65 -12.61
N THR A 123 -3.40 15.73 -13.93
CA THR A 123 -2.54 14.80 -14.70
C THR A 123 -1.08 14.87 -14.27
N THR A 124 -0.53 16.07 -14.07
CA THR A 124 0.87 16.22 -13.64
C THR A 124 1.08 15.66 -12.24
N SER A 125 0.16 15.92 -11.31
CA SER A 125 0.21 15.35 -9.97
C SER A 125 0.03 13.83 -9.98
N ALA A 126 -0.80 13.27 -10.87
CA ALA A 126 -0.98 11.84 -11.01
C ALA A 126 0.32 11.15 -11.42
N ILE A 127 1.04 11.71 -12.41
CA ILE A 127 2.35 11.21 -12.82
C ILE A 127 3.33 11.20 -11.63
N VAL A 128 3.40 12.30 -10.86
CA VAL A 128 4.29 12.40 -9.70
C VAL A 128 3.94 11.36 -8.62
N ILE A 129 2.65 11.24 -8.28
CA ILE A 129 2.19 10.31 -7.25
C ILE A 129 2.39 8.85 -7.67
N PHE A 130 2.00 8.47 -8.90
CA PHE A 130 2.18 7.09 -9.37
C PHE A 130 3.65 6.71 -9.53
N ALA A 131 4.51 7.64 -9.95
CA ALA A 131 5.96 7.42 -9.95
C ALA A 131 6.51 7.26 -8.53
N GLY A 132 6.05 8.06 -7.58
CA GLY A 132 6.42 7.93 -6.17
C GLY A 132 6.00 6.58 -5.58
N LEU A 133 4.77 6.14 -5.85
CA LEU A 133 4.26 4.83 -5.43
C LEU A 133 5.08 3.69 -6.03
N ALA A 134 5.32 3.71 -7.36
CA ALA A 134 6.15 2.71 -8.02
C ALA A 134 7.58 2.66 -7.46
N LEU A 135 8.15 3.81 -7.07
CA LEU A 135 9.45 3.86 -6.40
C LEU A 135 9.40 3.21 -5.00
N VAL A 136 8.35 3.47 -4.22
CA VAL A 136 8.15 2.80 -2.92
C VAL A 136 8.05 1.29 -3.10
N ASP A 137 7.28 0.80 -4.07
CA ASP A 137 7.17 -0.64 -4.33
C ASP A 137 8.51 -1.24 -4.74
N LEU A 138 9.31 -0.54 -5.56
CA LEU A 138 10.64 -0.98 -5.96
C LEU A 138 11.59 -1.08 -4.74
N LEU A 139 11.51 -0.12 -3.82
CA LEU A 139 12.28 -0.15 -2.58
C LEU A 139 11.81 -1.27 -1.65
N GLN A 140 10.50 -1.49 -1.52
CA GLN A 140 9.95 -2.61 -0.77
C GLN A 140 10.36 -3.96 -1.39
N PHE A 141 10.39 -4.04 -2.72
CA PHE A 141 10.85 -5.23 -3.43
C PHE A 141 12.32 -5.51 -3.07
N ALA A 142 13.18 -4.49 -3.14
CA ALA A 142 14.58 -4.61 -2.76
C ALA A 142 14.75 -5.05 -1.29
N VAL A 143 13.94 -4.51 -0.38
CA VAL A 143 13.92 -4.92 1.03
C VAL A 143 13.54 -6.40 1.17
N VAL A 144 12.45 -6.81 0.52
CA VAL A 144 11.91 -8.18 0.62
C VAL A 144 12.86 -9.20 0.01
N VAL A 145 13.44 -8.96 -1.17
CA VAL A 145 14.36 -9.95 -1.80
C VAL A 145 15.66 -10.15 -1.02
N ASN A 146 16.08 -9.14 -0.26
CA ASN A 146 17.24 -9.21 0.63
C ASN A 146 16.90 -9.73 2.04
N SER A 147 15.65 -10.18 2.26
CA SER A 147 15.19 -10.73 3.53
C SER A 147 15.12 -12.26 3.55
N GLY A 148 14.74 -12.84 4.70
CA GLY A 148 14.58 -14.29 4.87
C GLY A 148 13.51 -14.91 3.95
N PRO A 149 13.54 -16.25 3.75
CA PRO A 149 12.57 -16.94 2.89
C PRO A 149 11.11 -16.78 3.34
N VAL A 150 10.85 -16.72 4.65
CA VAL A 150 9.51 -16.52 5.21
C VAL A 150 8.95 -15.14 4.81
N LEU A 151 9.74 -14.07 4.98
CA LEU A 151 9.32 -12.73 4.58
C LEU A 151 9.15 -12.60 3.06
N ARG A 152 9.98 -13.29 2.27
CA ARG A 152 9.78 -13.36 0.81
C ARG A 152 8.45 -14.00 0.43
N ASP A 153 8.09 -15.12 1.07
CA ASP A 153 6.82 -15.80 0.81
C ASP A 153 5.61 -14.90 1.11
N ILE A 154 5.67 -14.16 2.22
CA ILE A 154 4.59 -13.27 2.66
C ILE A 154 4.45 -12.03 1.77
N TYR A 155 5.55 -11.37 1.42
CA TYR A 155 5.51 -10.00 0.85
C TYR A 155 5.74 -9.94 -0.66
N LEU A 156 6.55 -10.85 -1.24
CA LEU A 156 7.11 -10.65 -2.58
C LEU A 156 6.04 -10.52 -3.65
N TRP A 157 5.01 -11.36 -3.60
CA TRP A 157 3.95 -11.36 -4.60
C TRP A 157 3.11 -10.07 -4.54
N SER A 158 2.73 -9.65 -3.34
CA SER A 158 1.97 -8.42 -3.12
C SER A 158 2.74 -7.22 -3.66
N VAL A 159 4.01 -7.06 -3.27
CA VAL A 159 4.84 -5.93 -3.71
C VAL A 159 4.99 -5.90 -5.23
N LEU A 160 5.22 -7.05 -5.88
CA LEU A 160 5.35 -7.12 -7.33
C LEU A 160 4.05 -6.73 -8.05
N LEU A 161 2.91 -7.17 -7.53
CA LEU A 161 1.61 -6.81 -8.08
C LEU A 161 1.38 -5.29 -8.01
N TRP A 162 1.65 -4.67 -6.86
CA TRP A 162 1.50 -3.22 -6.67
C TRP A 162 2.44 -2.42 -7.56
N PHE A 163 3.70 -2.85 -7.67
CA PHE A 163 4.65 -2.25 -8.59
C PHE A 163 4.12 -2.23 -10.02
N LEU A 164 3.62 -3.37 -10.51
CA LEU A 164 3.05 -3.46 -11.87
C LEU A 164 1.80 -2.58 -12.04
N LEU A 165 0.90 -2.56 -11.04
CA LEU A 165 -0.28 -1.71 -11.07
C LEU A 165 0.10 -0.23 -11.14
N HIS A 166 1.02 0.25 -10.30
CA HIS A 166 1.45 1.65 -10.33
C HIS A 166 2.19 2.02 -11.62
N LEU A 167 2.98 1.11 -12.20
CA LEU A 167 3.57 1.32 -13.53
C LEU A 167 2.49 1.46 -14.61
N MET A 168 1.44 0.64 -14.58
CA MET A 168 0.34 0.76 -15.54
C MET A 168 -0.40 2.09 -15.39
N LEU A 169 -0.67 2.53 -14.16
CA LEU A 169 -1.29 3.83 -13.90
C LEU A 169 -0.40 5.00 -14.35
N LEU A 170 0.90 4.91 -14.09
CA LEU A 170 1.90 5.90 -14.51
C LEU A 170 1.94 6.03 -16.04
N VAL A 171 2.05 4.89 -16.74
CA VAL A 171 2.02 4.85 -18.22
C VAL A 171 0.70 5.42 -18.75
N GLY A 172 -0.43 5.07 -18.15
CA GLY A 172 -1.73 5.63 -18.50
C GLY A 172 -1.80 7.15 -18.36
N ALA A 173 -1.25 7.69 -17.27
CA ALA A 173 -1.23 9.13 -17.02
C ALA A 173 -0.30 9.88 -18.00
N ILE A 174 0.87 9.32 -18.31
CA ILE A 174 1.81 9.89 -19.29
C ILE A 174 1.19 9.88 -20.69
N ALA A 175 0.68 8.72 -21.13
CA ALA A 175 0.06 8.59 -22.45
C ALA A 175 -1.15 9.52 -22.61
N GLY A 176 -1.97 9.66 -21.57
CA GLY A 176 -3.10 10.60 -21.55
C GLY A 176 -2.67 12.06 -21.69
N ARG A 177 -1.57 12.45 -21.02
CA ARG A 177 -0.97 13.79 -21.13
C ARG A 177 -0.41 14.07 -22.53
N ASP A 178 0.29 13.11 -23.11
CA ASP A 178 0.89 13.25 -24.43
C ASP A 178 -0.18 13.40 -25.52
N HIS A 179 -1.28 12.64 -25.41
CA HIS A 179 -2.44 12.78 -26.30
C HIS A 179 -3.04 14.19 -26.26
N GLN A 180 -3.10 14.82 -25.09
CA GLN A 180 -3.60 16.19 -24.93
C GLN A 180 -2.65 17.22 -25.53
N THR A 181 -1.35 17.04 -25.32
CA THR A 181 -0.34 17.94 -25.86
C THR A 181 -0.30 17.87 -27.40
N ALA A 182 -0.60 16.71 -27.99
CA ALA A 182 -0.64 16.53 -29.44
C ALA A 182 -1.92 17.10 -30.12
N GLN A 183 -2.96 17.44 -29.35
CA GLN A 183 -4.21 18.01 -29.85
C GLN A 183 -4.28 19.55 -29.80
N HIS A 184 -3.26 20.19 -29.21
CA HIS A 184 -3.09 21.64 -29.11
C HIS A 184 -1.88 22.11 -29.91
#